data_AF-A0A957AK82-F1
#
_entry.id   AF-A0A957AK82-F1
#
_cell.length_a   1.000
_cell.length_b   1.000
_cell.length_c   1.000
_cell.angle_alpha   90.00
_cell.angle_beta   90.00
_cell.angle_gamma   90.00
#
_symmetry.space_group_name_H-M   'P 1'
#
loop_
_entity.id
_entity.type
_entity.pdbx_description
1 polymer ?
#
loop_
_entity_poly.entity_id
_entity_poly.type
_entity_poly.pdbx_seq_one_letter_code
_entity_poly.pdbx_strand_id
1 'polypeptide(L)'
;MHLADLPVGFEDITNRTHTMPEQVANVQHSDLAGLTTELYDRLDALTAGLTDAQVVFVAEDPAQNEEPGWNMAHVILHITASAEEGMALGSSLARNVEFTGRSRYEPDWETITTAEQIAQRLAESRRMALAFLETWPDEPFLENTYEHDYFGPMNAMSHAVLGLWHGAHQMPQVEEIARQAKAAR
;
A
#
# COMPACT_ATOMS: atom_id res chain seq x y z
N MET A 1 11.95 12.12 4.37
CA MET A 1 12.07 10.67 4.10
C MET A 1 11.37 10.37 2.78
N HIS A 2 11.87 9.45 1.97
CA HIS A 2 11.21 8.99 0.73
C HIS A 2 10.73 7.55 0.86
N LEU A 3 9.78 7.13 0.02
CA LEU A 3 9.26 5.76 0.07
C LEU A 3 10.32 4.70 -0.19
N ALA A 4 11.25 4.99 -1.11
CA ALA A 4 12.36 4.10 -1.43
C ALA A 4 13.34 3.90 -0.27
N ASP A 5 13.34 4.81 0.72
CA ASP A 5 14.23 4.79 1.88
C ASP A 5 13.56 4.16 3.11
N LEU A 6 12.36 3.61 2.98
CA LEU A 6 11.66 2.99 4.11
C LEU A 6 12.46 1.78 4.65
N PRO A 7 12.73 1.73 5.97
CA PRO A 7 13.69 0.82 6.57
C PRO A 7 13.14 -0.60 6.81
N VAL A 8 12.28 -1.12 5.91
CA VAL A 8 11.66 -2.44 6.08
C VAL A 8 12.46 -3.50 5.32
N GLY A 9 13.14 -4.37 6.08
CA GLY A 9 13.87 -5.54 5.59
C GLY A 9 13.12 -6.84 5.88
N PHE A 10 12.50 -7.45 4.87
CA PHE A 10 11.73 -8.69 5.04
C PHE A 10 12.57 -9.88 5.51
N GLU A 11 13.85 -9.93 5.14
CA GLU A 11 14.77 -10.96 5.65
C GLU A 11 14.93 -10.85 7.16
N ASP A 12 14.95 -9.64 7.72
CA ASP A 12 15.07 -9.45 9.16
C ASP A 12 13.80 -9.86 9.92
N ILE A 13 12.64 -9.60 9.32
CA ILE A 13 11.33 -10.02 9.86
C ILE A 13 11.23 -11.55 9.85
N THR A 14 11.51 -12.16 8.70
CA THR A 14 11.38 -13.62 8.50
C THR A 14 12.39 -14.39 9.36
N ASN A 15 13.62 -13.89 9.50
CA ASN A 15 14.63 -14.44 10.39
C ASN A 15 14.46 -14.04 11.86
N ARG A 16 13.48 -13.18 12.17
CA ARG A 16 13.19 -12.64 13.52
C ARG A 16 14.40 -11.97 14.18
N THR A 17 15.22 -11.29 13.39
CA THR A 17 16.39 -10.52 13.87
C THR A 17 16.00 -9.12 14.32
N HIS A 18 15.02 -8.49 13.66
CA HIS A 18 14.42 -7.21 14.05
C HIS A 18 12.91 -7.25 13.87
N THR A 19 12.18 -6.75 14.86
CA THR A 19 10.72 -6.59 14.83
C THR A 19 10.33 -5.41 13.94
N MET A 20 9.07 -5.37 13.50
CA MET A 20 8.54 -4.24 12.75
C MET A 20 8.66 -2.89 13.50
N PRO A 21 8.30 -2.78 14.80
CA PRO A 21 8.51 -1.57 15.58
C PRO A 21 9.98 -1.10 15.62
N GLU A 22 10.94 -2.01 15.74
CA GLU A 22 12.37 -1.67 15.75
C GLU A 22 12.82 -1.10 14.40
N GLN A 23 12.36 -1.72 13.30
CA GLN A 23 12.70 -1.27 11.94
C GLN A 23 12.16 0.13 11.65
N VAL A 24 10.93 0.44 12.09
CA VAL A 24 10.28 1.72 11.80
C VAL A 24 10.55 2.81 12.85
N ALA A 25 11.42 2.55 13.85
CA ALA A 25 11.64 3.46 14.98
C ALA A 25 12.11 4.88 14.59
N ASN A 26 12.76 5.02 13.42
CA ASN A 26 13.22 6.31 12.91
C ASN A 26 12.20 7.04 12.03
N VAL A 27 11.09 6.39 11.67
CA VAL A 27 10.00 7.03 10.93
C VAL A 27 9.17 7.87 11.89
N GLN A 28 8.98 9.15 11.59
CA GLN A 28 8.13 10.01 12.40
C GLN A 28 6.69 9.98 11.90
N HIS A 29 5.72 10.18 12.80
CA HIS A 29 4.31 10.34 12.41
C HIS A 29 4.15 11.44 11.35
N SER A 30 4.89 12.54 11.47
CA SER A 30 4.89 13.64 10.50
C SER A 30 5.39 13.27 9.10
N ASP A 31 6.14 12.17 8.95
CA ASP A 31 6.61 11.69 7.64
C ASP A 31 5.49 11.01 6.84
N LEU A 32 4.49 10.42 7.53
CA LEU A 32 3.51 9.53 6.92
C LEU A 32 2.65 10.22 5.85
N ALA A 33 2.26 11.47 6.06
CA ALA A 33 1.47 12.22 5.06
C ALA A 33 2.27 12.48 3.78
N GLY A 34 3.57 12.79 3.91
CA GLY A 34 4.47 12.99 2.78
C GLY A 34 4.70 11.69 2.01
N LEU A 35 5.00 10.60 2.71
CA LEU A 35 5.19 9.28 2.12
C LEU A 35 3.92 8.76 1.43
N THR A 36 2.75 8.98 2.05
CA THR A 36 1.45 8.64 1.45
C THR A 36 1.25 9.42 0.15
N THR A 37 1.48 10.74 0.18
CA THR A 37 1.36 11.57 -1.02
C THR A 37 2.31 11.11 -2.13
N GLU A 38 3.56 10.79 -1.79
CA GLU A 38 4.56 10.28 -2.74
C GLU A 38 4.09 8.98 -3.42
N LEU A 39 3.43 8.07 -2.68
CA LEU A 39 2.95 6.78 -3.21
C LEU A 39 1.92 7.03 -4.30
N TYR A 40 0.91 7.84 -3.99
CA TYR A 40 -0.17 8.13 -4.92
C TYR A 40 0.31 8.98 -6.10
N ASP A 41 1.23 9.92 -5.91
CA ASP A 41 1.79 10.71 -7.01
C ASP A 41 2.54 9.82 -8.02
N ARG A 42 3.25 8.79 -7.55
CA ARG A 42 3.89 7.80 -8.43
C ARG A 42 2.87 6.95 -9.18
N LEU A 43 1.82 6.49 -8.50
CA LEU A 43 0.74 5.71 -9.12
C LEU A 43 -0.01 6.51 -10.19
N ASP A 44 -0.34 7.77 -9.89
CA ASP A 44 -0.97 8.68 -10.85
C ASP A 44 -0.07 8.91 -12.06
N ALA A 45 1.24 9.10 -11.87
CA ALA A 45 2.18 9.27 -12.97
C ALA A 45 2.30 8.01 -13.87
N LEU A 46 2.23 6.82 -13.28
CA LEU A 46 2.33 5.55 -14.02
C LEU A 46 1.06 5.23 -14.82
N THR A 47 -0.10 5.60 -14.26
CA THR A 47 -1.42 5.39 -14.88
C THR A 47 -1.83 6.52 -15.83
N ALA A 48 -1.16 7.66 -15.78
CA ALA A 48 -1.43 8.80 -16.64
C ALA A 48 -1.38 8.44 -18.13
N GLY A 49 -2.47 8.76 -18.83
CA GLY A 49 -2.57 8.59 -20.28
C GLY A 49 -2.77 7.16 -20.76
N LEU A 50 -3.00 6.20 -19.86
CA LEU A 50 -3.45 4.87 -20.26
C LEU A 50 -4.85 4.93 -20.90
N THR A 51 -5.07 4.09 -21.91
CA THR A 51 -6.41 3.86 -22.47
C THR A 51 -7.13 2.75 -21.71
N ASP A 52 -8.44 2.65 -21.87
CA ASP A 52 -9.23 1.55 -21.27
C ASP A 52 -8.71 0.17 -21.69
N ALA A 53 -8.31 0.01 -22.96
CA ALA A 53 -7.70 -1.21 -23.46
C ALA A 53 -6.37 -1.56 -22.75
N GLN A 54 -5.59 -0.54 -22.36
CA GLN A 54 -4.35 -0.71 -21.62
C GLN A 54 -4.59 -0.98 -20.12
N VAL A 55 -5.70 -0.51 -19.56
CA VAL A 55 -6.08 -0.79 -18.17
C VAL A 55 -6.40 -2.27 -18.00
N VAL A 56 -7.14 -2.86 -18.95
CA VAL A 56 -7.54 -4.28 -18.91
C VAL A 56 -6.50 -5.23 -19.51
N PHE A 57 -5.39 -4.71 -20.04
CA PHE A 57 -4.30 -5.52 -20.58
C PHE A 57 -3.66 -6.36 -19.46
N VAL A 58 -3.70 -7.68 -19.62
CA VAL A 58 -3.07 -8.64 -18.71
C VAL A 58 -1.59 -8.76 -19.07
N ALA A 59 -0.71 -8.39 -18.14
CA ALA A 59 0.73 -8.49 -18.35
C ALA A 59 1.24 -9.91 -18.18
N GLU A 60 2.29 -10.25 -18.93
CA GLU A 60 3.06 -11.46 -18.70
C GLU A 60 4.03 -11.22 -17.54
N ASP A 61 3.92 -11.99 -16.47
CA ASP A 61 4.86 -11.96 -15.35
C ASP A 61 5.31 -13.39 -15.01
N PRO A 62 6.51 -13.82 -15.46
CA PRO A 62 7.02 -15.17 -15.19
C PRO A 62 7.27 -15.47 -13.72
N ALA A 63 7.37 -14.43 -12.87
CA ALA A 63 7.54 -14.58 -11.43
C ALA A 63 6.19 -14.76 -10.71
N GLN A 64 5.08 -14.36 -11.35
CA GLN A 64 3.75 -14.70 -10.89
C GLN A 64 3.29 -16.04 -11.47
N ASN A 65 2.62 -16.82 -10.63
CA ASN A 65 2.07 -18.14 -10.99
C ASN A 65 0.53 -18.13 -10.90
N GLU A 66 -0.08 -16.95 -11.06
CA GLU A 66 -1.53 -16.72 -11.02
C GLU A 66 -2.08 -16.57 -12.45
N GLU A 67 -3.25 -17.15 -12.69
CA GLU A 67 -3.94 -17.12 -13.98
C GLU A 67 -5.40 -16.64 -13.77
N PRO A 68 -5.84 -15.55 -14.43
CA PRO A 68 -5.06 -14.69 -15.31
C PRO A 68 -4.01 -13.86 -14.54
N GLY A 69 -2.93 -13.48 -15.23
CA GLY A 69 -1.95 -12.52 -14.71
C GLY A 69 -2.58 -11.16 -14.36
N TRP A 70 -1.82 -10.32 -13.66
CA TRP A 70 -2.34 -9.04 -13.19
C TRP A 70 -2.38 -8.00 -14.32
N ASN A 71 -3.48 -7.25 -14.37
CA ASN A 71 -3.61 -6.04 -15.18
C ASN A 71 -3.47 -4.78 -14.31
N MET A 72 -3.58 -3.60 -14.92
CA MET A 72 -3.42 -2.34 -14.20
C MET A 72 -4.50 -2.16 -13.12
N ALA A 73 -5.74 -2.60 -13.38
CA ALA A 73 -6.82 -2.51 -12.39
C ALA A 73 -6.53 -3.34 -11.14
N HIS A 74 -6.08 -4.58 -11.32
CA HIS A 74 -5.79 -5.48 -10.21
C HIS A 74 -4.66 -4.92 -9.33
N VAL A 75 -3.52 -4.55 -9.91
CA VAL A 75 -2.38 -4.07 -9.11
C VAL A 75 -2.70 -2.76 -8.38
N ILE A 76 -3.47 -1.85 -8.98
CA ILE A 76 -3.89 -0.60 -8.33
C ILE A 76 -4.84 -0.88 -7.15
N LEU A 77 -5.81 -1.77 -7.32
CA LEU A 77 -6.73 -2.13 -6.24
C LEU A 77 -6.00 -2.81 -5.07
N HIS A 78 -5.07 -3.71 -5.36
CA HIS A 78 -4.26 -4.39 -4.34
C HIS A 78 -3.39 -3.41 -3.54
N ILE A 79 -2.70 -2.49 -4.22
CA ILE A 79 -1.87 -1.46 -3.58
C ILE A 79 -2.74 -0.54 -2.72
N THR A 80 -3.82 -0.01 -3.28
CA THR A 80 -4.71 0.93 -2.57
C THR A 80 -5.37 0.28 -1.36
N ALA A 81 -5.84 -0.95 -1.49
CA ALA A 81 -6.45 -1.69 -0.38
C ALA A 81 -5.44 -1.96 0.75
N SER A 82 -4.18 -2.25 0.42
CA SER A 82 -3.11 -2.46 1.41
C SER A 82 -2.70 -1.15 2.12
N ALA A 83 -2.61 -0.04 1.39
CA ALA A 83 -2.30 1.27 1.96
C ALA A 83 -3.44 1.74 2.89
N GLU A 84 -4.70 1.59 2.46
CA GLU A 84 -5.88 1.94 3.25
C GLU A 84 -5.97 1.14 4.54
N GLU A 85 -5.77 -0.19 4.47
CA GLU A 85 -5.75 -1.06 5.64
C GLU A 85 -4.65 -0.63 6.62
N GLY A 86 -3.45 -0.33 6.13
CA GLY A 86 -2.35 0.19 6.95
C GLY A 86 -2.72 1.47 7.71
N MET A 87 -3.35 2.43 7.03
CA MET A 87 -3.75 3.70 7.66
C MET A 87 -4.93 3.55 8.62
N ALA A 88 -5.93 2.73 8.26
CA ALA A 88 -7.10 2.48 9.10
C ALA A 88 -6.75 1.74 10.40
N LEU A 89 -5.93 0.69 10.31
CA LEU A 89 -5.44 -0.04 11.47
C LEU A 89 -4.47 0.81 12.29
N GLY A 90 -3.58 1.55 11.62
CA GLY A 90 -2.68 2.50 12.26
C GLY A 90 -3.44 3.52 13.12
N SER A 91 -4.49 4.12 12.56
CA SER A 91 -5.37 5.06 13.27
C SER A 91 -6.04 4.44 14.49
N SER A 92 -6.53 3.20 14.36
CA SER A 92 -7.20 2.50 15.46
C SER A 92 -6.22 2.20 16.59
N LEU A 93 -5.05 1.64 16.24
CA LEU A 93 -4.01 1.30 17.20
C LEU A 93 -3.45 2.54 17.92
N ALA A 94 -3.22 3.64 17.20
CA ALA A 94 -2.72 4.91 17.74
C ALA A 94 -3.65 5.51 18.81
N ARG A 95 -4.94 5.15 18.78
CA ARG A 95 -5.97 5.56 19.74
C ARG A 95 -6.26 4.50 20.80
N ASN A 96 -5.38 3.51 20.94
CA ASN A 96 -5.50 2.38 21.86
C ASN A 96 -6.75 1.51 21.65
N VAL A 97 -7.24 1.42 20.40
CA VAL A 97 -8.31 0.48 20.04
C VAL A 97 -7.70 -0.90 19.84
N GLU A 98 -8.37 -1.94 20.37
CA GLU A 98 -7.97 -3.33 20.23
C GLU A 98 -7.95 -3.76 18.75
N PHE A 99 -6.91 -4.49 18.35
CA PHE A 99 -6.85 -5.10 17.03
C PHE A 99 -7.78 -6.32 16.95
N THR A 100 -8.73 -6.30 16.02
CA THR A 100 -9.71 -7.38 15.84
C THR A 100 -9.55 -8.17 14.53
N GLY A 101 -8.46 -7.96 13.80
CA GLY A 101 -8.20 -8.62 12.52
C GLY A 101 -8.14 -7.65 11.34
N ARG A 102 -8.21 -8.24 10.13
CA ARG A 102 -8.12 -7.51 8.86
C ARG A 102 -9.24 -6.48 8.72
N SER A 103 -8.91 -5.34 8.12
CA SER A 103 -9.86 -4.27 7.80
C SER A 103 -9.87 -3.92 6.32
N ARG A 104 -9.40 -4.84 5.47
CA ARG A 104 -9.34 -4.67 4.01
C ARG A 104 -10.68 -4.93 3.34
N TYR A 105 -11.08 -4.01 2.47
CA TYR A 105 -12.05 -4.27 1.42
C TYR A 105 -11.36 -4.06 0.07
N GLU A 106 -11.26 -5.12 -0.71
CA GLU A 106 -10.68 -5.08 -2.05
C GLU A 106 -11.81 -5.32 -3.05
N PRO A 107 -12.22 -4.27 -3.80
CA PRO A 107 -13.23 -4.42 -4.84
C PRO A 107 -12.83 -5.47 -5.87
N ASP A 108 -13.82 -6.12 -6.47
CA ASP A 108 -13.59 -7.02 -7.60
C ASP A 108 -12.97 -6.24 -8.77
N TRP A 109 -11.71 -6.54 -9.08
CA TRP A 109 -10.93 -5.80 -10.06
C TRP A 109 -11.49 -5.94 -11.48
N GLU A 110 -12.22 -7.02 -11.77
CA GLU A 110 -12.86 -7.21 -13.08
C GLU A 110 -13.93 -6.15 -13.37
N THR A 111 -14.42 -5.45 -12.34
CA THR A 111 -15.38 -4.35 -12.47
C THR A 111 -14.75 -3.02 -12.88
N ILE A 112 -13.42 -2.90 -12.81
CA ILE A 112 -12.66 -1.71 -13.15
C ILE A 112 -12.02 -1.90 -14.53
N THR A 113 -12.60 -1.26 -15.54
CA THR A 113 -12.23 -1.48 -16.95
C THR A 113 -11.79 -0.21 -17.67
N THR A 114 -11.85 0.95 -17.01
CA THR A 114 -11.56 2.25 -17.62
C THR A 114 -10.47 3.01 -16.89
N ALA A 115 -9.74 3.86 -17.63
CA ALA A 115 -8.74 4.74 -17.05
C ALA A 115 -9.35 5.77 -16.09
N GLU A 116 -10.59 6.18 -16.35
CA GLU A 116 -11.34 7.08 -15.46
C GLU A 116 -11.62 6.43 -14.10
N GLN A 117 -12.03 5.17 -14.07
CA GLN A 117 -12.24 4.44 -12.81
C GLN A 117 -10.95 4.28 -12.01
N ILE A 118 -9.80 4.06 -12.66
CA ILE A 118 -8.49 4.01 -12.00
C ILE A 118 -8.16 5.36 -11.34
N ALA A 119 -8.30 6.46 -12.08
CA ALA A 119 -8.04 7.80 -11.56
C ALA A 119 -8.97 8.13 -10.38
N GLN A 120 -10.26 7.79 -10.49
CA GLN A 120 -11.22 7.96 -9.40
C GLN A 120 -10.80 7.14 -8.17
N ARG A 121 -10.40 5.88 -8.36
CA ARG A 121 -10.02 5.00 -7.27
C ARG A 121 -8.78 5.50 -6.53
N LEU A 122 -7.76 5.98 -7.27
CA LEU A 122 -6.56 6.58 -6.69
C LEU A 122 -6.89 7.84 -5.90
N ALA A 123 -7.75 8.72 -6.43
CA ALA A 123 -8.17 9.94 -5.74
C ALA A 123 -8.96 9.65 -4.46
N GLU A 124 -9.88 8.68 -4.50
CA GLU A 124 -10.64 8.23 -3.33
C GLU A 124 -9.71 7.65 -2.27
N SER A 125 -8.83 6.74 -2.68
CA SER A 125 -7.91 6.04 -1.80
C SER A 125 -6.95 7.01 -1.11
N ARG A 126 -6.36 7.94 -1.88
CA ARG A 126 -5.50 9.01 -1.35
C ARG A 126 -6.21 9.82 -0.28
N ARG A 127 -7.45 10.26 -0.55
CA ARG A 127 -8.26 11.01 0.41
C ARG A 127 -8.51 10.21 1.68
N MET A 128 -8.86 8.92 1.56
CA MET A 128 -9.11 8.05 2.71
C MET A 128 -7.86 7.83 3.56
N ALA A 129 -6.73 7.49 2.93
CA ALA A 129 -5.46 7.27 3.61
C ALA A 129 -5.02 8.49 4.41
N LEU A 130 -5.08 9.69 3.81
CA LEU A 130 -4.77 10.95 4.50
C LEU A 130 -5.76 11.25 5.63
N ALA A 131 -7.06 11.04 5.41
CA ALA A 131 -8.06 11.25 6.45
C ALA A 131 -7.85 10.32 7.66
N PHE A 132 -7.43 9.07 7.45
CA PHE A 132 -7.09 8.18 8.57
C PHE A 132 -5.89 8.70 9.36
N LEU A 133 -4.87 9.26 8.71
CA LEU A 133 -3.74 9.89 9.41
C LEU A 133 -4.19 11.10 10.24
N GLU A 134 -5.11 11.92 9.72
CA GLU A 134 -5.66 13.07 10.47
C GLU A 134 -6.41 12.69 11.75
N THR A 135 -6.80 11.41 11.92
CA THR A 135 -7.45 10.93 13.15
C THR A 135 -6.47 10.49 14.25
N TRP A 136 -5.15 10.48 13.97
CA TRP A 136 -4.15 10.14 14.97
C TRP A 136 -4.04 11.24 16.02
N PRO A 137 -3.92 10.91 17.31
CA PRO A 137 -3.56 11.90 18.33
C PRO A 137 -2.19 12.52 18.03
N ASP A 138 -1.96 13.75 18.46
CA ASP A 138 -0.63 14.39 18.40
C ASP A 138 0.45 13.53 19.09
N GLU A 139 0.05 12.84 20.18
CA GLU A 139 0.84 11.83 20.89
C GLU A 139 0.17 10.44 20.73
N PRO A 140 0.49 9.69 19.66
CA PRO A 140 -0.13 8.39 19.43
C PRO A 140 0.34 7.34 20.46
N PHE A 141 -0.57 6.45 20.89
CA PHE A 141 -0.27 5.41 21.86
C PHE A 141 0.42 4.20 21.21
N LEU A 142 1.75 4.26 21.09
CA LEU A 142 2.56 3.26 20.36
C LEU A 142 2.82 1.96 21.14
N GLU A 143 2.48 1.92 22.43
CA GLU A 143 2.55 0.70 23.26
C GLU A 143 1.39 -0.27 22.97
N ASN A 144 0.33 0.18 22.28
CA ASN A 144 -0.72 -0.72 21.81
C ASN A 144 -0.19 -1.58 20.65
N THR A 145 0.20 -2.79 21.01
CA THR A 145 0.76 -3.79 20.11
C THR A 145 -0.08 -5.07 20.11
N TYR A 146 -0.10 -5.77 18.99
CA TYR A 146 -0.56 -7.15 18.91
C TYR A 146 0.44 -8.02 18.15
N GLU A 147 0.32 -9.35 18.27
CA GLU A 147 1.17 -10.30 17.55
C GLU A 147 0.55 -10.67 16.20
N HIS A 148 1.24 -10.35 15.10
CA HIS A 148 0.90 -10.80 13.77
C HIS A 148 1.69 -12.06 13.39
N ASP A 149 1.02 -13.08 12.87
CA ASP A 149 1.62 -14.40 12.58
C ASP A 149 2.91 -14.32 11.74
N TYR A 150 2.94 -13.41 10.77
CA TYR A 150 4.07 -13.22 9.87
C TYR A 150 5.06 -12.12 10.32
N PHE A 151 4.57 -11.04 10.92
CA PHE A 151 5.35 -9.82 11.14
C PHE A 151 5.80 -9.65 12.60
N GLY A 152 5.34 -10.53 13.49
CA GLY A 152 5.56 -10.42 14.93
C GLY A 152 4.80 -9.24 15.52
N PRO A 153 5.35 -8.56 16.53
CA PRO A 153 4.72 -7.40 17.16
C PRO A 153 4.42 -6.30 16.14
N MET A 154 3.19 -5.78 16.16
CA MET A 154 2.73 -4.69 15.28
C MET A 154 2.08 -3.60 16.11
N ASN A 155 2.52 -2.35 15.93
CA ASN A 155 1.84 -1.16 16.47
C ASN A 155 1.31 -0.26 15.33
N ALA A 156 0.81 0.92 15.70
CA ALA A 156 0.28 1.89 14.76
C ALA A 156 1.26 2.26 13.64
N MET A 157 2.51 2.58 13.99
CA MET A 157 3.56 2.94 13.03
C MET A 157 3.93 1.77 12.13
N SER A 158 4.04 0.56 12.70
CA SER A 158 4.30 -0.66 11.93
C SER A 158 3.24 -0.87 10.84
N HIS A 159 1.95 -0.67 11.15
CA HIS A 159 0.88 -0.80 10.16
C HIS A 159 0.93 0.24 9.05
N ALA A 160 1.05 1.50 9.42
CA ALA A 160 1.08 2.59 8.44
C ALA A 160 2.26 2.43 7.48
N VAL A 161 3.45 2.13 8.02
CA VAL A 161 4.67 1.93 7.21
C VAL A 161 4.57 0.67 6.38
N LEU A 162 4.04 -0.45 6.91
CA LEU A 162 3.89 -1.69 6.15
C LEU A 162 2.99 -1.50 4.92
N GLY A 163 1.87 -0.78 5.06
CA GLY A 163 0.98 -0.48 3.94
C GLY A 163 1.66 0.34 2.84
N LEU A 164 2.41 1.39 3.22
CA LEU A 164 3.16 2.23 2.29
C LEU A 164 4.33 1.50 1.63
N TRP A 165 5.10 0.76 2.41
CA TRP A 165 6.21 -0.04 1.93
C TRP A 165 5.73 -1.10 0.95
N HIS A 166 4.63 -1.80 1.26
CA HIS A 166 4.06 -2.79 0.36
C HIS A 166 3.66 -2.17 -0.98
N GLY A 167 3.02 -0.99 -0.96
CA GLY A 167 2.77 -0.23 -2.19
C GLY A 167 4.05 0.11 -2.95
N ALA A 168 5.07 0.63 -2.26
CA ALA A 168 6.36 0.96 -2.87
C ALA A 168 7.07 -0.27 -3.48
N HIS A 169 6.98 -1.43 -2.82
CA HIS A 169 7.57 -2.68 -3.29
C HIS A 169 6.87 -3.25 -4.53
N GLN A 170 5.59 -2.89 -4.75
CA GLN A 170 4.85 -3.26 -5.95
C GLN A 170 5.10 -2.33 -7.15
N MET A 171 5.82 -1.21 -6.97
CA MET A 171 6.09 -0.25 -8.05
C MET A 171 6.75 -0.88 -9.28
N PRO A 172 7.76 -1.77 -9.16
CA PRO A 172 8.34 -2.43 -10.32
C PRO A 172 7.33 -3.22 -11.14
N GLN A 173 6.34 -3.84 -10.48
CA GLN A 173 5.26 -4.56 -11.16
C GLN A 173 4.34 -3.59 -11.90
N VAL A 174 3.94 -2.47 -11.27
CA VAL A 174 3.13 -1.43 -11.92
C VAL A 174 3.85 -0.86 -13.15
N GLU A 175 5.15 -0.58 -13.01
CA GLU A 175 6.02 -0.09 -14.08
C GLU A 175 6.06 -1.08 -15.26
N GLU A 176 6.19 -2.37 -14.98
CA GLU A 176 6.26 -3.42 -15.99
C GLU A 176 4.91 -3.63 -16.70
N ILE A 177 3.80 -3.67 -15.95
CA ILE A 177 2.44 -3.72 -16.52
C ILE A 177 2.23 -2.52 -17.45
N ALA A 178 2.56 -1.30 -16.99
CA ALA A 178 2.43 -0.09 -17.80
C ALA A 178 3.29 -0.14 -19.07
N ARG A 179 4.53 -0.68 -18.97
CA ARG A 179 5.43 -0.85 -20.12
C ARG A 179 4.84 -1.82 -21.15
N GLN A 180 4.37 -2.98 -20.72
CA GLN A 180 3.80 -4.00 -21.61
C GLN A 180 2.50 -3.51 -22.25
N ALA A 181 1.57 -2.93 -21.47
CA ALA A 181 0.31 -2.39 -21.98
C ALA A 181 0.54 -1.28 -23.02
N LYS A 182 1.55 -0.43 -22.83
CA LYS A 182 1.93 0.61 -23.81
C LYS A 182 2.57 0.03 -25.08
N ALA A 183 3.22 -1.13 -24.98
CA ALA A 183 3.86 -1.81 -26.10
C ALA A 183 2.88 -2.66 -26.94
N ALA A 184 1.83 -3.21 -26.31
CA ALA A 184 0.84 -4.12 -26.90
C ALA A 184 -0.18 -3.45 -27.84
N ARG A 185 0.27 -2.49 -28.66
CA ARG A 185 -0.56 -1.78 -29.64
C ARG A 185 -1.48 -2.69 -30.45
#